data_AF-A0A7S0JMQ6-F1
#
_entry.id   AF-A0A7S0JMQ6-F1
#
_cell.length_a   1.000
_cell.length_b   1.000
_cell.length_c   1.000
_cell.angle_alpha   90.00
_cell.angle_beta   90.00
_cell.angle_gamma   90.00
#
_symmetry.space_group_name_H-M   'P 1'
#
loop_
_entity.id
_entity.type
_entity.pdbx_description
1 polymer ?
#
loop_
_entity_poly.entity_id
_entity_poly.type
_entity_poly.pdbx_seq_one_letter_code
_entity_poly.pdbx_strand_id
1 'polypeptide(L)'
;VWTTEAELLLLVNKGLPGLPGEGASQIIRFAEADDDASQRPLELLNCVQFEGGSALTVTSTCVPSSGERVRFRFSSCAACLYGLEFPLPPVGSGFFDVVYIDADLRLCKDVRGDLQICKRVG
;
A
#
# COMPACT_ATOMS: atom_id res chain seq x y z
N VAL A 1 0.63 21.33 -4.54
CA VAL A 1 0.42 19.91 -4.18
C VAL A 1 -0.54 19.92 -3.00
N TRP A 2 -1.78 19.42 -3.15
CA TRP A 2 -2.85 19.59 -2.15
C TRP A 2 -3.01 18.36 -1.24
N THR A 3 -1.99 17.52 -1.08
CA THR A 3 -1.92 16.54 0.02
C THR A 3 -0.47 16.14 0.28
N THR A 4 -0.08 15.97 1.54
CA THR A 4 1.24 15.47 1.96
C THR A 4 1.13 14.08 2.61
N GLU A 5 2.23 13.33 2.72
CA GLU A 5 2.26 12.04 3.46
C GLU A 5 1.72 12.19 4.90
N ALA A 6 1.97 13.34 5.53
CA ALA A 6 1.44 13.68 6.84
C ALA A 6 -0.10 13.78 6.88
N GLU A 7 -0.73 14.21 5.79
CA GLU A 7 -2.20 14.28 5.68
C GLU A 7 -2.82 12.91 5.41
N LEU A 8 -2.15 12.02 4.68
CA LEU A 8 -2.56 10.62 4.56
C LEU A 8 -2.43 9.88 5.91
N LEU A 9 -1.34 10.14 6.64
CA LEU A 9 -1.16 9.62 8.00
C LEU A 9 -2.19 10.19 8.99
N LEU A 10 -2.68 11.42 8.78
CA LEU A 10 -3.78 11.99 9.57
C LEU A 10 -5.09 11.22 9.35
N LEU A 11 -5.39 10.83 8.09
CA LEU A 11 -6.56 10.02 7.76
C LEU A 11 -6.49 8.62 8.35
N VAL A 12 -5.29 8.01 8.42
CA VAL A 12 -5.09 6.71 9.06
C VAL A 12 -5.13 6.82 10.58
N ASN A 13 -4.41 7.78 11.17
CA ASN A 13 -4.30 7.95 12.63
C ASN A 13 -5.58 8.45 13.30
N LYS A 14 -6.46 9.14 12.57
CA LYS A 14 -7.76 9.60 13.08
C LYS A 14 -8.93 8.74 12.63
N GLY A 15 -8.69 7.66 11.89
CA GLY A 15 -9.72 6.95 11.12
C GLY A 15 -10.21 7.83 9.97
N LEU A 16 -10.48 7.25 8.80
CA LEU A 16 -11.27 7.95 7.79
C LEU A 16 -12.55 8.45 8.50
N PRO A 17 -12.91 9.72 8.34
CA PRO A 17 -13.18 10.68 9.42
C PRO A 17 -13.71 10.10 10.76
N GLY A 18 -12.84 9.53 11.59
CA GLY A 18 -13.20 9.03 12.93
C GLY A 18 -13.78 7.62 12.99
N LEU A 19 -13.86 6.92 11.85
CA LEU A 19 -14.39 5.56 11.80
C LEU A 19 -13.39 4.54 12.36
N PRO A 20 -13.85 3.59 13.18
CA PRO A 20 -13.02 2.47 13.62
C PRO A 20 -12.48 1.69 12.42
N GLY A 21 -11.20 1.28 12.51
CA GLY A 21 -10.59 0.40 11.52
C GLY A 21 -11.09 -1.03 11.71
N GLU A 22 -11.52 -1.67 10.63
CA GLU A 22 -11.99 -3.06 10.61
C GLU A 22 -10.88 -4.04 10.21
N GLY A 23 -9.93 -3.60 9.39
CA GLY A 23 -8.85 -4.45 8.93
C GLY A 23 -7.92 -3.79 7.93
N ALA A 24 -6.84 -4.50 7.58
CA ALA A 24 -5.93 -4.11 6.52
C ALA A 24 -5.57 -5.32 5.67
N SER A 25 -5.48 -5.11 4.36
CA SER A 25 -5.12 -6.14 3.39
C SER A 25 -4.19 -5.61 2.32
N GLN A 26 -3.46 -6.55 1.70
CA GLN A 26 -2.54 -6.27 0.62
C GLN A 26 -2.79 -7.26 -0.52
N ILE A 27 -2.88 -6.75 -1.74
CA ILE A 27 -2.89 -7.57 -2.95
C ILE A 27 -1.63 -7.26 -3.72
N ILE A 28 -0.89 -8.33 -4.06
CA ILE A 28 0.31 -8.25 -4.88
C ILE A 28 0.01 -8.99 -6.17
N ARG A 29 0.20 -8.32 -7.29
CA ARG A 29 0.00 -8.91 -8.62
C ARG A 29 1.05 -8.40 -9.58
N PHE A 30 1.20 -9.08 -10.71
CA PHE A 30 1.94 -8.50 -11.81
C PHE A 30 1.15 -7.32 -12.38
N ALA A 31 1.83 -6.20 -12.64
CA ALA A 31 1.24 -5.13 -13.43
C ALA A 31 0.93 -5.65 -14.84
N GLU A 32 -0.01 -5.02 -15.53
CA GLU A 32 -0.29 -5.33 -16.93
C GLU A 32 0.99 -5.24 -17.77
N ALA A 33 1.11 -6.10 -18.79
CA ALA A 33 2.34 -6.18 -19.56
C ALA A 33 2.56 -4.89 -20.34
N ASP A 34 3.78 -4.37 -20.26
CA ASP A 34 4.34 -3.49 -21.27
C ASP A 34 5.28 -4.36 -22.10
N ASP A 35 5.09 -4.41 -23.42
CA ASP A 35 5.76 -5.37 -24.32
C ASP A 35 7.31 -5.22 -24.34
N ASP A 36 7.83 -4.13 -23.75
CA ASP A 36 9.25 -3.72 -23.79
C ASP A 36 9.99 -3.86 -22.45
N ALA A 37 9.34 -4.37 -21.39
CA ALA A 37 9.96 -4.43 -20.06
C ALA A 37 10.73 -5.75 -19.82
N SER A 38 12.06 -5.63 -19.66
CA SER A 38 12.96 -6.75 -19.29
C SER A 38 12.62 -7.41 -17.94
N GLN A 39 11.89 -6.70 -17.07
CA GLN A 39 11.27 -7.23 -15.85
C GLN A 39 9.86 -6.65 -15.72
N ARG A 40 8.88 -7.52 -15.51
CA ARG A 40 7.49 -7.10 -15.29
C ARG A 40 7.35 -6.52 -13.87
N PRO A 41 6.97 -5.25 -13.71
CA PRO A 41 6.82 -4.66 -12.38
C PRO A 41 5.68 -5.33 -11.62
N LEU A 42 5.79 -5.33 -10.29
CA LEU A 42 4.71 -5.76 -9.42
C LEU A 42 3.82 -4.55 -9.09
N GLU A 43 2.54 -4.79 -8.95
CA GLU A 43 1.61 -3.86 -8.34
C GLU A 43 1.29 -4.33 -6.92
N LEU A 44 1.37 -3.41 -5.97
CA LEU A 44 0.96 -3.58 -4.59
C LEU A 44 -0.23 -2.66 -4.31
N LEU A 45 -1.40 -3.24 -4.06
CA LEU A 45 -2.56 -2.54 -3.56
C LEU A 45 -2.63 -2.74 -2.04
N ASN A 46 -2.56 -1.65 -1.29
CA ASN A 46 -2.87 -1.62 0.13
C ASN A 46 -4.31 -1.15 0.31
N CYS A 47 -5.06 -1.82 1.19
CA CYS A 47 -6.39 -1.41 1.58
C CYS A 47 -6.49 -1.40 3.11
N VAL A 48 -6.89 -0.27 3.68
CA VAL A 48 -7.30 -0.17 5.08
C VAL A 48 -8.81 0.02 5.09
N GLN A 49 -9.51 -0.92 5.74
CA GLN A 49 -10.97 -0.94 5.84
C GLN A 49 -11.41 -0.27 7.14
N PHE A 50 -12.50 0.48 7.05
CA PHE A 50 -13.14 1.18 8.16
C PHE A 50 -14.64 0.87 8.14
N GLU A 51 -15.30 1.11 9.27
CA GLU A 51 -16.74 0.88 9.41
C GLU A 51 -17.58 1.56 8.31
N GLY A 52 -18.75 0.98 8.04
CA GLY A 52 -19.70 1.51 7.06
C GLY A 52 -19.24 1.33 5.60
N GLY A 53 -18.35 0.37 5.34
CA GLY A 53 -17.83 0.09 4.00
C GLY A 53 -16.85 1.15 3.49
N SER A 54 -16.27 1.94 4.41
CA SER A 54 -15.29 2.97 4.09
C SER A 54 -13.90 2.35 3.95
N ALA A 55 -13.04 2.93 3.09
CA ALA A 55 -11.70 2.38 2.85
C ALA A 55 -10.69 3.44 2.43
N LEU A 56 -9.42 3.24 2.77
CA LEU A 56 -8.29 3.92 2.15
C LEU A 56 -7.55 2.92 1.28
N THR A 57 -7.48 3.19 -0.02
CA THR A 57 -6.74 2.36 -0.97
C THR A 57 -5.54 3.11 -1.52
N VAL A 58 -4.42 2.39 -1.61
CA VAL A 58 -3.17 2.94 -2.12
C VAL A 58 -2.52 1.90 -3.01
N THR A 59 -2.36 2.24 -4.29
CA THR A 59 -1.70 1.37 -5.27
C THR A 59 -0.28 1.88 -5.51
N SER A 60 0.66 0.94 -5.59
CA SER A 60 2.07 1.22 -5.85
C SER A 60 2.62 0.31 -6.94
N THR A 61 3.50 0.84 -7.76
CA THR A 61 4.41 0.04 -8.59
C THR A 61 5.64 -0.34 -7.76
N CYS A 62 6.01 -1.61 -7.78
CA CYS A 62 7.11 -2.19 -7.00
C CYS A 62 8.16 -2.82 -7.93
N VAL A 63 9.42 -2.52 -7.66
CA VAL A 63 10.57 -3.03 -8.41
C VAL A 63 11.63 -3.55 -7.42
N PRO A 64 12.07 -4.82 -7.55
CA PRO A 64 13.20 -5.32 -6.79
C PRO A 64 14.45 -4.48 -7.04
N SER A 65 15.22 -4.17 -6.00
CA SER A 65 16.47 -3.42 -6.13
C SER A 65 17.69 -4.30 -5.87
N SER A 66 17.96 -4.60 -4.61
CA SER A 66 19.19 -5.24 -4.16
C SER A 66 18.93 -5.98 -2.86
N GLY A 67 19.32 -7.25 -2.80
CA GLY A 67 18.99 -8.12 -1.66
C GLY A 67 17.48 -8.17 -1.44
N GLU A 68 17.08 -7.94 -0.20
CA GLU A 68 15.70 -7.95 0.29
C GLU A 68 14.92 -6.67 -0.04
N ARG A 69 15.58 -5.67 -0.62
CA ARG A 69 15.00 -4.34 -0.84
C ARG A 69 14.10 -4.28 -2.07
N VAL A 70 12.88 -3.80 -1.87
CA VAL A 70 11.92 -3.46 -2.92
C VAL A 70 11.67 -1.95 -2.89
N ARG A 71 11.85 -1.29 -4.03
CA ARG A 71 11.46 0.11 -4.20
C ARG A 71 10.00 0.17 -4.62
N PHE A 72 9.28 1.16 -4.12
CA PHE A 72 7.92 1.41 -4.54
C PHE A 72 7.72 2.88 -4.89
N ARG A 73 6.73 3.12 -5.77
CA ARG A 73 6.21 4.44 -6.09
C ARG A 73 4.70 4.36 -6.11
N PHE A 74 4.03 5.27 -5.40
CA PHE A 74 2.58 5.34 -5.42
C PHE A 74 2.10 5.71 -6.84
N SER A 75 1.15 4.94 -7.35
CA SER A 75 0.51 5.16 -8.65
C SER A 75 -0.92 5.70 -8.49
N SER A 76 -1.63 5.32 -7.42
CA SER A 76 -2.94 5.89 -7.10
C SER A 76 -3.22 5.87 -5.59
N CYS A 77 -4.10 6.76 -5.16
CA CYS A 77 -4.64 6.77 -3.81
C CYS A 77 -6.11 7.20 -3.87
N ALA A 78 -6.98 6.52 -3.12
CA ALA A 78 -8.38 6.89 -3.04
C ALA A 78 -8.92 6.64 -1.63
N ALA A 79 -9.83 7.51 -1.19
CA ALA A 79 -10.61 7.33 0.02
C ALA A 79 -12.06 7.05 -0.38
N CYS A 80 -12.62 5.94 0.09
CA CYS A 80 -14.05 5.64 0.01
C CYS A 80 -14.71 5.94 1.34
N LEU A 81 -15.75 6.77 1.35
CA LEU A 81 -16.54 7.11 2.53
C LEU A 81 -18.00 6.80 2.25
N TYR A 82 -18.54 5.79 2.95
CA TYR A 82 -19.93 5.36 2.80
C TYR A 82 -20.36 5.17 1.33
N GLY A 83 -19.47 4.60 0.51
CA GLY A 83 -19.70 4.36 -0.92
C GLY A 83 -19.38 5.52 -1.85
N LEU A 84 -18.94 6.68 -1.33
CA LEU A 84 -18.46 7.80 -2.14
C LEU A 84 -16.93 7.76 -2.24
N GLU A 85 -16.42 7.63 -3.46
CA GLU A 85 -14.98 7.58 -3.72
C GLU A 85 -14.40 8.98 -4.01
N PHE A 86 -13.30 9.30 -3.34
CA PHE A 86 -12.55 10.54 -3.48
C PHE A 86 -11.12 10.21 -3.89
N PRO A 87 -10.69 10.56 -5.12
CA PRO A 87 -9.31 10.39 -5.51
C PRO A 87 -8.43 11.34 -4.70
N LEU A 88 -7.36 10.80 -4.14
CA LEU A 88 -6.32 11.56 -3.45
C LEU A 88 -5.07 11.59 -4.33
N PRO A 89 -4.32 12.70 -4.38
CA PRO A 89 -3.10 12.74 -5.16
C PRO A 89 -2.13 11.66 -4.64
N PRO A 90 -1.62 10.76 -5.50
CA PRO A 90 -0.62 9.79 -5.08
C PRO A 90 0.65 10.55 -4.74
N VAL A 91 1.09 10.48 -3.49
CA VAL A 91 2.27 11.21 -3.02
C VAL A 91 3.26 10.27 -2.37
N GLY A 92 4.41 10.12 -3.01
CA GLY A 92 5.59 9.49 -2.42
C GLY A 92 6.16 8.32 -3.20
N SER A 93 7.41 8.04 -2.88
CA SER A 93 8.13 6.83 -3.24
C SER A 93 9.01 6.47 -2.07
N GLY A 94 9.39 5.21 -2.00
CA GLY A 94 10.20 4.71 -0.90
C GLY A 94 10.74 3.33 -1.18
N PHE A 95 11.18 2.69 -0.11
CA PHE A 95 11.54 1.29 -0.15
C PHE A 95 11.08 0.60 1.12
N PHE A 96 10.94 -0.71 1.02
CA PHE A 96 10.85 -1.60 2.15
C PHE A 96 11.78 -2.78 1.94
N ASP A 97 12.36 -3.28 3.02
CA ASP A 97 13.11 -4.52 3.04
C ASP A 97 12.13 -5.66 3.40
N VAL A 98 12.09 -6.71 2.58
CA VAL A 98 11.16 -7.85 2.75
C VAL A 98 11.92 -9.11 3.11
N VAL A 99 11.55 -9.72 4.24
CA VAL A 99 12.04 -11.04 4.64
C VAL A 99 10.86 -12.00 4.70
N TYR A 100 10.95 -13.10 3.95
CA TYR A 100 10.01 -14.21 4.08
C TYR A 100 10.46 -15.10 5.23
N ILE A 101 9.58 -15.25 6.23
CA ILE A 101 9.83 -16.11 7.38
C ILE A 101 9.52 -17.56 7.01
N ASP A 102 8.40 -17.75 6.31
CA ASP A 102 7.97 -19.02 5.74
C ASP A 102 7.10 -18.76 4.49
N ALA A 103 6.37 -19.78 4.03
CA ALA A 103 5.52 -19.70 2.84
C ALA A 103 4.30 -18.77 3.01
N ASP A 104 3.90 -18.48 4.25
CA ASP A 104 2.70 -17.74 4.60
C ASP A 104 3.00 -16.41 5.29
N LEU A 105 4.16 -16.25 5.91
CA LEU A 105 4.53 -15.07 6.69
C LEU A 105 5.70 -14.32 6.07
N ARG A 106 5.54 -13.01 5.95
CA ARG A 106 6.62 -12.08 5.64
C ARG A 106 6.65 -10.91 6.60
N LEU A 107 7.86 -10.39 6.83
CA LEU A 107 8.12 -9.15 7.53
C LEU A 107 8.57 -8.10 6.50
N CYS A 108 7.95 -6.93 6.53
CA CYS A 108 8.39 -5.77 5.76
C CYS A 108 8.85 -4.68 6.73
N LYS A 109 10.02 -4.09 6.47
CA LYS A 109 10.49 -2.90 7.17
C LYS A 109 10.58 -1.74 6.22
N ASP A 110 9.86 -0.65 6.47
CA ASP A 110 9.90 0.53 5.60
C ASP A 110 11.09 1.45 5.91
N VAL A 111 11.27 2.47 5.06
CA VAL A 111 12.32 3.51 5.22
C VAL A 111 12.21 4.32 6.52
N ARG A 112 11.03 4.37 7.15
CA ARG A 112 10.78 5.07 8.43
C ARG A 112 11.10 4.18 9.64
N GLY A 113 11.28 2.89 9.41
CA GLY A 113 11.55 1.89 10.44
C GLY A 113 10.30 1.17 10.94
N ASP A 114 9.14 1.41 10.34
CA ASP A 114 7.90 0.71 10.68
C ASP A 114 7.99 -0.75 10.22
N LEU A 115 7.46 -1.64 11.06
CA LEU A 115 7.42 -3.08 10.79
C LEU A 115 6.00 -3.52 10.47
N GLN A 116 5.84 -4.25 9.38
CA GLN A 116 4.60 -4.89 8.99
C GLN A 116 4.80 -6.41 8.94
N ILE A 117 3.96 -7.14 9.67
CA ILE A 117 3.89 -8.59 9.58
C ILE A 117 2.69 -8.92 8.70
N CYS A 118 2.93 -9.55 7.55
CA CYS A 118 1.88 -9.94 6.63
C CYS A 118 1.72 -11.45 6.64
N LYS A 119 0.47 -11.90 6.79
CA LYS A 119 0.10 -13.30 6.58
C LYS A 119 -0.63 -13.44 5.25
N ARG A 120 -0.20 -14.40 4.44
CA ARG A 120 -0.85 -14.76 3.19
C ARG A 120 -2.25 -15.32 3.49
N VAL A 121 -3.22 -14.83 2.73
CA VAL A 121 -4.61 -15.28 2.75
C VAL A 121 -5.04 -15.50 1.31
N GLY A 122 -5.29 -16.76 0.95
CA GLY A 122 -5.86 -17.20 -0.33
C GLY A 122 -5.25 -16.57 -1.57
#